data_AF-A0A813I299-F1
#
_entry.id   AF-A0A813I299-F1
#
_cell.length_a   1.000
_cell.length_b   1.000
_cell.length_c   1.000
_cell.angle_alpha   90.00
_cell.angle_beta   90.00
_cell.angle_gamma   90.00
#
_symmetry.space_group_name_H-M   'P 1'
#
loop_
_entity.id
_entity.type
_entity.pdbx_description
1 polymer ?
#
loop_
_entity_poly.entity_id
_entity_poly.type
_entity_poly.pdbx_seq_one_letter_code
_entity_poly.pdbx_strand_id
1 'polypeptide(L)'
;DLSHRMSSEPSELECAICFESITASTILPCSCKVPYCETCWDKALARSFLDCGRSRCPTCRSAVRVDFDAETLSLVFSKESDDGVTGEAPANMEEALRIQAAHNEAINRLVAQAIPAQIRLLSNFGTQHESLRTFAENPQEQLSKLSASTLKQHITALGGSAEGCLEKSDLVQRVQEAAGSQQVLAGYWAACSGESPACVCRSSLKRVTGLDRARHFCQRRVPDHPPGSRVFEEMLARITRNGRTSVICDLCEEVVMLGSGVWTCENSDSTILHATQYDVCEKCFVRHALGKEED
;
A
#
# COMPACT_ATOMS: atom_id res chain seq x y z
N ASP A 1 -25.28 57.09 13.07
CA ASP A 1 -25.71 55.71 13.29
C ASP A 1 -24.71 54.78 12.61
N LEU A 2 -23.62 54.47 13.30
CA LEU A 2 -22.50 53.67 12.79
C LEU A 2 -22.70 52.24 13.25
N SER A 3 -23.48 51.48 12.48
CA SER A 3 -23.64 50.04 12.64
C SER A 3 -22.29 49.36 12.40
N HIS A 4 -21.56 49.12 13.48
CA HIS A 4 -20.30 48.39 13.51
C HIS A 4 -20.60 46.93 13.15
N ARG A 5 -20.41 46.57 11.88
CA ARG A 5 -20.37 45.18 11.41
C ARG A 5 -19.17 44.52 12.10
N MET A 6 -19.41 43.82 13.21
CA MET A 6 -18.46 42.86 13.76
C MET A 6 -18.38 41.70 12.77
N SER A 7 -17.42 41.78 11.85
CA SER A 7 -16.95 40.62 11.11
C SER A 7 -16.34 39.68 12.15
N SER A 8 -17.11 38.70 12.62
CA SER A 8 -16.60 37.63 13.46
C SER A 8 -15.50 36.93 12.67
N GLU A 9 -14.25 37.11 13.05
CA GLU A 9 -13.14 36.37 12.46
C GLU A 9 -13.44 34.88 12.63
N PRO A 10 -13.28 34.06 11.56
CA PRO A 10 -13.50 32.64 11.66
C PRO A 10 -12.53 32.09 12.71
N SER A 11 -13.06 31.53 13.80
CA SER A 11 -12.25 30.89 14.82
C SER A 11 -11.43 29.79 14.16
N GLU A 12 -10.11 29.91 14.20
CA GLU A 12 -9.21 28.86 13.72
C GLU A 12 -9.52 27.56 14.46
N LEU A 13 -9.77 26.49 13.71
CA LEU A 13 -9.95 25.17 14.29
C LEU A 13 -8.57 24.57 14.55
N GLU A 14 -8.43 23.85 15.66
CA GLU A 14 -7.20 23.14 16.02
C GLU A 14 -7.49 21.64 16.11
N CYS A 15 -6.64 20.79 15.52
CA CYS A 15 -6.80 19.35 15.61
C CYS A 15 -6.54 18.86 17.04
N ALA A 16 -7.51 18.16 17.65
CA ALA A 16 -7.39 17.70 19.04
C ALA A 16 -6.37 16.56 19.28
N ILE A 17 -5.65 16.12 18.25
CA ILE A 17 -4.59 15.09 18.36
C ILE A 17 -3.20 15.70 18.14
N CYS A 18 -2.97 16.40 17.02
CA CYS A 18 -1.67 17.00 16.71
C CYS A 18 -1.53 18.46 17.18
N PHE A 19 -2.62 19.09 17.61
CA PHE A 19 -2.67 20.51 18.01
C PHE A 19 -2.27 21.49 16.89
N GLU A 20 -2.34 21.07 15.63
CA GLU A 20 -2.08 21.92 14.47
C GLU A 20 -3.37 22.63 14.03
N SER A 21 -3.25 23.87 13.54
CA SER A 21 -4.36 24.61 12.92
C SER A 21 -4.85 23.89 11.66
N ILE A 22 -6.16 23.72 11.53
CA ILE A 22 -6.79 23.04 10.40
C ILE A 22 -7.80 23.95 9.69
N THR A 23 -7.83 23.85 8.37
CA THR A 23 -8.78 24.58 7.53
C THR A 23 -10.17 23.92 7.49
N ALA A 24 -10.23 22.62 7.74
CA ALA A 24 -11.45 21.83 7.81
C ALA A 24 -11.32 20.71 8.84
N SER A 25 -12.38 20.48 9.59
CA SER A 25 -12.51 19.32 10.47
C SER A 25 -13.17 18.16 9.74
N THR A 26 -12.71 16.94 10.02
CA THR A 26 -13.42 15.72 9.60
C THR A 26 -14.84 15.69 10.17
N ILE A 27 -15.81 15.26 9.34
CA ILE A 27 -17.19 15.06 9.75
C ILE A 27 -17.28 13.74 10.53
N LEU A 28 -17.61 13.82 11.82
CA LEU A 28 -17.72 12.64 12.67
C LEU A 28 -19.11 12.01 12.54
N PRO A 29 -19.21 10.68 12.40
CA PRO A 29 -20.51 9.99 12.34
C PRO A 29 -21.21 9.87 13.71
N CYS A 30 -20.55 10.31 14.78
CA CYS A 30 -21.09 10.32 16.14
C CYS A 30 -21.44 11.74 16.60
N SER A 31 -21.96 11.89 17.82
CA SER A 31 -22.38 13.19 18.37
C SER A 31 -21.22 14.09 18.84
N CYS A 32 -19.96 13.61 18.78
CA CYS A 32 -18.80 14.41 19.14
C CYS A 32 -18.66 15.65 18.25
N LYS A 33 -18.17 16.74 18.84
CA LYS A 33 -17.87 18.02 18.16
C LYS A 33 -16.40 18.37 18.21
N VAL A 34 -15.56 17.36 18.45
CA VAL A 34 -14.10 17.53 18.59
C VAL A 34 -13.48 17.63 17.19
N PRO A 35 -12.76 18.72 16.88
CA PRO A 35 -12.10 18.88 15.59
C PRO A 35 -10.91 17.93 15.45
N TYR A 36 -10.83 17.25 14.30
CA TYR A 36 -9.67 16.45 13.89
C TYR A 36 -9.28 16.77 12.46
N CYS A 37 -7.97 16.82 12.18
CA CYS A 37 -7.50 16.73 10.80
C CYS A 37 -7.78 15.32 10.23
N GLU A 38 -7.88 15.22 8.91
CA GLU A 38 -8.15 13.95 8.21
C GLU A 38 -7.11 12.89 8.56
N THR A 39 -5.83 13.25 8.56
CA THR A 39 -4.70 12.35 8.87
C THR A 39 -4.76 11.77 10.28
N CYS A 40 -5.03 12.59 11.30
CA CYS A 40 -5.10 12.13 12.68
C CYS A 40 -6.35 11.28 12.92
N TRP A 41 -7.47 11.61 12.27
CA TRP A 41 -8.68 10.81 12.33
C TRP A 41 -8.46 9.41 11.73
N ASP A 42 -7.93 9.34 10.51
CA ASP A 42 -7.64 8.07 9.83
C ASP A 42 -6.67 7.19 10.62
N LYS A 43 -5.54 7.75 11.08
CA LYS A 43 -4.56 7.04 11.93
C LYS A 43 -5.19 6.48 13.20
N ALA A 44 -6.08 7.25 13.83
CA ALA A 44 -6.73 6.79 15.05
C ALA A 44 -7.78 5.69 14.79
N LEU A 45 -8.49 5.74 13.66
CA LEU A 45 -9.36 4.64 13.22
C LEU A 45 -8.57 3.39 12.90
N ALA A 46 -7.47 3.51 12.16
CA ALA A 46 -6.55 2.42 11.83
C ALA A 46 -6.01 1.77 13.11
N ARG A 47 -5.54 2.59 14.06
CA ARG A 47 -5.03 2.09 15.34
C ARG A 47 -6.09 1.34 16.14
N SER A 48 -7.29 1.91 16.27
CA SER A 48 -8.41 1.21 16.95
C SER A 48 -8.75 -0.11 16.27
N PHE A 49 -8.75 -0.12 14.94
CA PHE A 49 -9.05 -1.32 14.16
C PHE A 49 -8.01 -2.43 14.36
N LEU A 50 -6.73 -2.06 14.41
CA LEU A 50 -5.63 -3.00 14.72
C LEU A 50 -5.68 -3.51 16.17
N ASP A 51 -6.03 -2.64 17.13
CA ASP A 51 -6.02 -2.98 18.55
C ASP A 51 -7.22 -3.84 18.98
N CYS A 52 -8.42 -3.61 18.43
CA CYS A 52 -9.65 -4.28 18.87
C CYS A 52 -10.53 -4.83 17.75
N GLY A 53 -10.03 -4.86 16.51
CA GLY A 53 -10.77 -5.36 15.35
C GLY A 53 -11.85 -4.41 14.82
N ARG A 54 -12.01 -3.22 15.42
CA ARG A 54 -13.05 -2.24 15.04
C ARG A 54 -12.53 -0.81 15.05
N SER A 55 -12.94 -0.02 14.07
CA SER A 55 -12.65 1.41 14.02
C SER A 55 -13.56 2.14 15.02
N ARG A 56 -12.99 3.04 15.82
CA ARG A 56 -13.73 3.78 16.86
C ARG A 56 -13.33 5.23 16.91
N CYS A 57 -14.29 6.10 17.23
CA CYS A 57 -14.02 7.51 17.49
C CYS A 57 -13.01 7.67 18.65
N PRO A 58 -11.95 8.49 18.55
CA PRO A 58 -10.97 8.65 19.61
C PRO A 58 -11.53 9.31 20.88
N THR A 59 -12.60 10.10 20.75
CA THR A 59 -13.28 10.75 21.88
C THR A 59 -14.27 9.81 22.58
N CYS A 60 -15.38 9.48 21.93
CA CYS A 60 -16.48 8.74 22.58
C CYS A 60 -16.37 7.22 22.45
N ARG A 61 -15.39 6.71 21.71
CA ARG A 61 -15.18 5.28 21.43
C ARG A 61 -16.34 4.59 20.72
N SER A 62 -17.35 5.32 20.24
CA SER A 62 -18.41 4.76 19.41
C SER A 62 -17.81 4.09 18.17
N ALA A 63 -18.36 2.93 17.80
CA ALA A 63 -17.97 2.19 16.61
C ALA A 63 -18.27 3.02 15.35
N VAL A 64 -17.32 2.99 14.43
CA VAL A 64 -17.37 3.72 13.17
C VAL A 64 -17.23 2.70 12.05
N ARG A 65 -18.25 2.60 11.22
CA ARG A 65 -18.14 1.89 9.96
C ARG A 65 -17.38 2.76 8.98
N VAL A 66 -16.34 2.17 8.40
CA VAL A 66 -15.54 2.78 7.34
C VAL A 66 -15.85 2.06 6.04
N ASP A 67 -16.19 2.86 5.03
CA ASP A 67 -16.29 2.45 3.64
C ASP A 67 -15.37 3.35 2.80
N PHE A 68 -15.06 2.91 1.59
CA PHE A 68 -14.27 3.67 0.62
C PHE A 68 -15.12 3.99 -0.61
N ASP A 69 -15.22 5.26 -0.95
CA ASP A 69 -15.83 5.72 -2.19
C ASP A 69 -14.75 5.79 -3.28
N ALA A 70 -14.85 4.86 -4.23
CA ALA A 70 -13.90 4.79 -5.33
C ALA A 70 -14.01 6.01 -6.25
N GLU A 71 -15.19 6.59 -6.45
CA GLU A 71 -15.40 7.71 -7.38
C GLU A 71 -14.70 8.98 -6.90
N THR A 72 -14.82 9.27 -5.61
CA THR A 72 -14.22 10.46 -4.99
C THR A 72 -12.83 10.21 -4.40
N LEU A 73 -12.36 8.96 -4.38
CA LEU A 73 -11.11 8.53 -3.75
C LEU A 73 -11.03 9.00 -2.30
N SER A 74 -12.09 8.75 -1.53
CA SER A 74 -12.20 9.20 -0.14
C SER A 74 -12.86 8.16 0.77
N LEU A 75 -12.50 8.21 2.05
CA LEU A 75 -13.16 7.44 3.08
C LEU A 75 -14.54 8.03 3.41
N VAL A 76 -15.52 7.15 3.56
CA VAL A 76 -16.87 7.49 4.01
C VAL A 76 -17.09 6.87 5.38
N PHE A 77 -17.51 7.70 6.34
CA PHE A 77 -17.70 7.30 7.72
C PHE A 77 -19.18 7.28 8.07
N SER A 78 -19.65 6.16 8.60
CA SER A 78 -21.01 6.03 9.13
C SER A 78 -20.99 5.47 10.55
N LYS A 79 -22.07 5.72 11.29
CA LYS A 79 -22.22 5.15 12.63
C LYS A 79 -22.57 3.68 12.47
N GLU A 80 -21.77 2.81 13.08
CA GLU A 80 -22.10 1.39 13.15
C GLU A 80 -23.17 1.21 14.26
N SER A 81 -24.20 0.41 14.01
CA SER A 81 -25.20 0.12 15.03
C SER A 81 -24.53 -0.56 16.22
N ASP A 82 -24.90 -0.11 17.42
CA ASP A 82 -24.40 -0.73 18.65
C ASP A 82 -25.16 -2.04 18.85
N ASP A 83 -24.71 -3.09 18.16
CA ASP A 83 -25.31 -4.43 18.23
C ASP A 83 -24.99 -5.12 19.57
N GLY A 84 -24.65 -4.35 20.62
CA GLY A 84 -24.43 -4.83 21.98
C GLY A 84 -23.08 -5.47 22.22
N VAL A 85 -22.13 -5.37 21.28
CA VAL A 85 -20.76 -5.88 21.50
C VAL A 85 -19.97 -4.83 22.27
N THR A 86 -19.94 -4.99 23.59
CA THR A 86 -19.12 -4.18 24.48
C THR A 86 -17.64 -4.39 24.14
N GLY A 87 -16.83 -3.33 24.25
CA GLY A 87 -15.39 -3.40 23.96
C GLY A 87 -14.55 -4.17 24.99
N GLU A 88 -15.17 -5.11 25.72
CA GLU A 88 -14.51 -5.96 26.70
C GLU A 88 -13.78 -7.11 26.02
N ALA A 89 -12.83 -7.71 26.74
CA ALA A 89 -12.16 -8.91 26.25
C ALA A 89 -13.21 -10.01 25.98
N PRO A 90 -13.06 -10.80 24.90
CA PRO A 90 -14.02 -11.84 24.57
C PRO A 90 -14.16 -12.80 25.76
N ALA A 91 -15.37 -12.89 26.31
CA ALA A 91 -15.65 -13.72 27.49
C ALA A 91 -15.42 -15.22 27.22
N ASN A 92 -15.44 -15.62 25.94
CA ASN A 92 -15.21 -16.99 25.49
C ASN A 92 -14.63 -17.03 24.07
N MET A 93 -14.21 -18.23 23.65
CA MET A 93 -13.64 -18.49 22.32
C MET A 93 -14.61 -18.17 21.17
N GLU A 94 -15.91 -18.39 21.36
CA GLU A 94 -16.91 -18.12 20.32
C GLU A 94 -16.97 -16.61 20.01
N GLU A 95 -16.92 -15.76 21.03
CA GLU A 95 -16.88 -14.31 20.86
C GLU A 95 -15.59 -13.86 20.16
N ALA A 96 -14.43 -14.45 20.51
CA ALA A 96 -13.17 -14.16 19.82
C ALA A 96 -13.24 -14.50 18.32
N LEU A 97 -13.85 -15.63 17.97
CA LEU A 97 -14.07 -16.02 16.58
C LEU A 97 -15.01 -15.07 15.84
N ARG A 98 -16.07 -14.60 16.49
CA ARG A 98 -17.00 -13.60 15.91
C ARG A 98 -16.30 -12.27 15.66
N ILE A 99 -15.50 -11.79 16.61
CA ILE A 99 -14.70 -10.56 16.45
C ILE A 99 -13.73 -10.70 15.27
N GLN A 100 -13.03 -11.83 15.17
CA GLN A 100 -12.12 -12.09 14.05
C GLN A 100 -12.85 -12.16 12.70
N ALA A 101 -14.03 -12.78 12.65
CA ALA A 101 -14.84 -12.85 11.44
C ALA A 101 -15.29 -11.46 10.98
N ALA A 102 -15.81 -10.63 11.90
CA ALA A 102 -16.21 -9.25 11.60
C ALA A 102 -15.02 -8.39 11.15
N HIS A 103 -13.85 -8.59 11.75
CA HIS A 103 -12.60 -7.93 11.34
C HIS A 103 -12.22 -8.27 9.90
N ASN A 104 -12.23 -9.57 9.55
CA ASN A 104 -11.92 -10.01 8.20
C ASN A 104 -12.95 -9.52 7.17
N GLU A 105 -14.24 -9.50 7.54
CA GLU A 105 -15.30 -8.96 6.68
C GLU A 105 -15.08 -7.48 6.39
N ALA A 106 -14.73 -6.68 7.40
CA ALA A 106 -14.43 -5.27 7.22
C ALA A 106 -13.22 -5.02 6.30
N ILE A 107 -12.14 -5.81 6.45
CA ILE A 107 -10.98 -5.75 5.55
C ILE A 107 -11.40 -6.08 4.11
N ASN A 108 -12.06 -7.22 3.90
CA ASN A 108 -12.44 -7.68 2.57
C ASN A 108 -13.36 -6.66 1.87
N ARG A 109 -14.27 -6.04 2.63
CA ARG A 109 -15.14 -4.97 2.11
C ARG A 109 -14.34 -3.75 1.65
N LEU A 110 -13.40 -3.26 2.47
CA LEU A 110 -12.57 -2.11 2.12
C LEU A 110 -11.69 -2.39 0.90
N VAL A 111 -11.08 -3.59 0.83
CA VAL A 111 -10.30 -4.03 -0.33
C VAL A 111 -11.17 -4.04 -1.58
N ALA A 112 -12.33 -4.69 -1.53
CA ALA A 112 -13.26 -4.76 -2.67
C ALA A 112 -13.70 -3.38 -3.16
N GLN A 113 -13.97 -2.44 -2.24
CA GLN A 113 -14.30 -1.06 -2.56
C GLN A 113 -13.12 -0.29 -3.18
N ALA A 114 -11.88 -0.58 -2.75
CA ALA A 114 -10.67 0.10 -3.20
C ALA A 114 -10.15 -0.38 -4.56
N ILE A 115 -10.40 -1.63 -4.96
CA ILE A 115 -9.88 -2.23 -6.21
C ILE A 115 -10.16 -1.35 -7.45
N PRO A 116 -11.41 -0.90 -7.73
CA PRO A 116 -11.69 -0.12 -8.94
C PRO A 116 -10.92 1.21 -8.98
N ALA A 117 -10.72 1.84 -7.83
CA ALA A 117 -9.93 3.05 -7.71
C ALA A 117 -8.45 2.79 -7.98
N GLN A 118 -7.88 1.74 -7.38
CA GLN A 118 -6.47 1.41 -7.59
C GLN A 118 -6.18 1.08 -9.05
N ILE A 119 -7.06 0.33 -9.73
CA ILE A 119 -6.92 0.02 -11.15
C ILE A 119 -6.90 1.31 -11.98
N ARG A 120 -7.81 2.27 -11.70
CA ARG A 120 -7.80 3.58 -12.38
C ARG A 120 -6.51 4.36 -12.12
N LEU A 121 -6.01 4.37 -10.88
CA LEU A 121 -4.76 5.05 -10.54
C LEU A 121 -3.57 4.45 -11.30
N LEU A 122 -3.48 3.13 -11.38
CA LEU A 122 -2.44 2.45 -12.16
C LEU A 122 -2.57 2.73 -13.66
N SER A 123 -3.78 2.62 -14.21
CA SER A 123 -4.04 2.94 -15.61
C SER A 123 -3.65 4.37 -15.94
N ASN A 124 -4.05 5.33 -15.10
CA ASN A 124 -3.69 6.73 -15.27
C ASN A 124 -2.17 6.93 -15.24
N PHE A 125 -1.47 6.28 -14.29
CA PHE A 125 -0.01 6.30 -14.23
C PHE A 125 0.59 5.85 -15.57
N GLY A 126 0.19 4.71 -16.12
CA GLY A 126 0.75 4.27 -17.40
C GLY A 126 0.37 5.14 -18.60
N THR A 127 -0.81 5.76 -18.61
CA THR A 127 -1.17 6.73 -19.67
C THR A 127 -0.31 7.99 -19.62
N GLN A 128 0.12 8.42 -18.44
CA GLN A 128 1.03 9.56 -18.26
C GLN A 128 2.49 9.20 -18.60
N HIS A 129 2.81 7.91 -18.66
CA HIS A 129 4.17 7.39 -18.87
C HIS A 129 4.28 6.56 -20.15
N GLU A 130 4.05 7.17 -21.31
CA GLU A 130 4.11 6.51 -22.62
C GLU A 130 5.46 5.82 -22.88
N SER A 131 6.55 6.36 -22.35
CA SER A 131 7.89 5.76 -22.43
C SER A 131 7.94 4.37 -21.75
N LEU A 132 7.23 4.17 -20.64
CA LEU A 132 7.14 2.88 -19.95
C LEU A 132 6.32 1.88 -20.75
N ARG A 133 5.24 2.31 -21.40
CA ARG A 133 4.43 1.45 -22.27
C ARG A 133 5.22 1.01 -23.50
N THR A 134 5.89 1.95 -24.16
CA THR A 134 6.79 1.67 -25.29
C THR A 134 7.91 0.70 -24.88
N PHE A 135 8.47 0.88 -23.67
CA PHE A 135 9.46 -0.04 -23.13
C PHE A 135 8.90 -1.44 -22.89
N ALA A 136 7.69 -1.57 -22.34
CA ALA A 136 7.06 -2.87 -22.13
C ALA A 136 6.68 -3.57 -23.44
N GLU A 137 6.46 -2.82 -24.52
CA GLU A 137 6.19 -3.38 -25.85
C GLU A 137 7.45 -3.86 -26.57
N ASN A 138 8.54 -3.09 -26.52
CA ASN A 138 9.79 -3.44 -27.18
C ASN A 138 11.01 -3.19 -26.27
N PRO A 139 11.20 -4.01 -25.22
CA PRO A 139 12.27 -3.79 -24.25
C PRO A 139 13.65 -3.91 -24.90
N GLN A 140 13.82 -4.81 -25.88
CA GLN A 140 15.10 -5.01 -26.57
C GLN A 140 15.54 -3.75 -27.30
N GLU A 141 14.64 -3.12 -28.07
CA GLU A 141 14.96 -1.89 -28.79
C GLU A 141 15.28 -0.74 -27.82
N GLN A 142 14.51 -0.59 -26.73
CA GLN A 142 14.77 0.47 -25.76
C GLN A 142 16.09 0.26 -25.01
N LEU A 143 16.39 -0.96 -24.57
CA LEU A 143 17.66 -1.29 -23.93
C LEU A 143 18.85 -1.08 -24.89
N SER A 144 18.67 -1.35 -26.19
CA SER A 144 19.71 -1.12 -27.20
C SER A 144 20.09 0.36 -27.37
N LYS A 145 19.27 1.30 -26.87
CA LYS A 145 19.57 2.75 -26.91
C LYS A 145 20.46 3.19 -25.74
N LEU A 146 20.56 2.39 -24.67
CA LEU A 146 21.33 2.72 -23.46
C LEU A 146 22.84 2.56 -23.66
N SER A 147 23.64 3.17 -22.79
CA SER A 147 25.09 2.94 -22.80
C SER A 147 25.45 1.56 -22.23
N ALA A 148 26.61 1.01 -22.59
CA ALA A 148 27.09 -0.26 -22.04
C ALA A 148 27.30 -0.20 -20.51
N SER A 149 27.72 0.95 -19.96
CA SER A 149 27.86 1.12 -18.51
C SER A 149 26.50 1.11 -17.82
N THR A 150 25.50 1.77 -18.39
CA THR A 150 24.12 1.75 -17.89
C THR A 150 23.55 0.33 -17.91
N LEU A 151 23.72 -0.41 -19.00
CA LEU A 151 23.28 -1.82 -19.07
C LEU A 151 23.94 -2.67 -17.99
N LYS A 152 25.26 -2.53 -17.77
CA LYS A 152 25.97 -3.24 -16.69
C LYS A 152 25.41 -2.90 -15.30
N GLN A 153 25.07 -1.64 -15.04
CA GLN A 153 24.43 -1.23 -13.79
C GLN A 153 23.08 -1.93 -13.58
N HIS A 154 22.25 -2.00 -14.63
CA HIS A 154 20.96 -2.69 -14.55
C HIS A 154 21.11 -4.21 -14.36
N ILE A 155 22.06 -4.85 -15.02
CA ILE A 155 22.38 -6.28 -14.82
C ILE A 155 22.68 -6.53 -13.33
N THR A 156 23.57 -5.74 -12.74
CA THR A 156 23.92 -5.88 -11.31
C THR A 156 22.73 -5.60 -10.39
N ALA A 157 21.93 -4.58 -10.68
CA ALA A 157 20.75 -4.24 -9.88
C ALA A 157 19.66 -5.33 -9.90
N LEU A 158 19.59 -6.10 -10.99
CA LEU A 158 18.72 -7.27 -11.13
C LEU A 158 19.36 -8.56 -10.58
N GLY A 159 20.57 -8.49 -10.01
CA GLY A 159 21.28 -9.63 -9.45
C GLY A 159 22.00 -10.52 -10.47
N GLY A 160 22.13 -10.06 -11.72
CA GLY A 160 22.87 -10.75 -12.77
C GLY A 160 24.37 -10.44 -12.79
N SER A 161 25.12 -11.12 -13.66
CA SER A 161 26.53 -10.84 -13.94
C SER A 161 26.74 -10.47 -15.41
N ALA A 162 27.52 -9.43 -15.65
CA ALA A 162 27.95 -8.99 -16.99
C ALA A 162 29.24 -9.69 -17.47
N GLU A 163 29.75 -10.66 -16.71
CA GLU A 163 30.91 -11.45 -17.11
C GLU A 163 30.63 -12.22 -18.41
N GLY A 164 31.62 -12.23 -19.31
CA GLY A 164 31.52 -12.87 -20.62
C GLY A 164 30.75 -12.09 -21.69
N CYS A 165 30.18 -10.91 -21.38
CA CYS A 165 29.56 -10.06 -22.38
C CYS A 165 30.64 -9.32 -23.19
N LEU A 166 30.76 -9.62 -24.48
CA LEU A 166 31.75 -9.03 -25.39
C LEU A 166 31.17 -7.83 -26.14
N GLU A 167 29.89 -7.91 -26.50
CA GLU A 167 29.17 -6.91 -27.28
C GLU A 167 28.03 -6.27 -26.48
N LYS A 168 27.48 -5.17 -27.02
CA LYS A 168 26.34 -4.48 -26.41
C LYS A 168 25.06 -5.33 -26.46
N SER A 169 24.87 -6.09 -27.52
CA SER A 169 23.81 -7.09 -27.69
C SER A 169 23.80 -8.10 -26.54
N ASP A 170 24.98 -8.61 -26.14
CA ASP A 170 25.12 -9.53 -25.01
C ASP A 170 24.62 -8.89 -23.70
N LEU A 171 24.96 -7.61 -23.49
CA LEU A 171 24.50 -6.87 -22.31
C LEU A 171 22.98 -6.68 -22.31
N VAL A 172 22.37 -6.36 -23.46
CA VAL A 172 20.90 -6.24 -23.58
C VAL A 172 20.23 -7.57 -23.26
N GLN A 173 20.71 -8.67 -23.84
CA GLN A 173 20.20 -10.01 -23.55
C GLN A 173 20.37 -10.35 -22.06
N ARG A 174 21.52 -10.05 -21.48
CA ARG A 174 21.81 -10.34 -20.07
C ARG A 174 20.92 -9.56 -19.10
N VAL A 175 20.50 -8.34 -19.44
CA VAL A 175 19.48 -7.59 -18.66
C VAL A 175 18.14 -8.34 -18.67
N GLN A 176 17.70 -8.83 -19.84
CA GLN A 176 16.44 -9.56 -19.97
C GLN A 176 16.49 -10.91 -19.24
N GLU A 177 17.60 -11.63 -19.35
CA GLU A 177 17.84 -12.88 -18.62
C GLU A 177 17.83 -12.66 -17.10
N ALA A 178 18.50 -11.60 -16.61
CA ALA A 178 18.54 -11.28 -15.19
C ALA A 178 17.16 -10.91 -14.63
N ALA A 179 16.31 -10.25 -15.42
CA ALA A 179 14.93 -9.98 -15.03
C ALA A 179 14.04 -11.25 -15.01
N GLY A 180 14.37 -12.27 -15.80
CA GLY A 180 13.65 -13.55 -15.87
C GLY A 180 12.31 -13.51 -16.61
N SER A 181 11.62 -12.37 -16.63
CA SER A 181 10.42 -12.16 -17.47
C SER A 181 10.25 -10.71 -17.91
N GLN A 182 9.45 -10.50 -18.95
CA GLN A 182 9.11 -9.14 -19.42
C GLN A 182 8.35 -8.33 -18.36
N GLN A 183 7.49 -8.98 -17.57
CA GLN A 183 6.73 -8.30 -16.50
C GLN A 183 7.67 -7.78 -15.40
N VAL A 184 8.62 -8.60 -14.96
CA VAL A 184 9.62 -8.19 -13.96
C VAL A 184 10.49 -7.06 -14.49
N LEU A 185 10.90 -7.15 -15.76
CA LEU A 185 11.71 -6.10 -16.41
C LEU A 185 10.94 -4.77 -16.51
N ALA A 186 9.67 -4.80 -16.93
CA ALA A 186 8.84 -3.61 -17.05
C ALA A 186 8.57 -2.95 -15.69
N GLY A 187 8.26 -3.74 -14.67
CA GLY A 187 8.12 -3.28 -13.30
C GLY A 187 9.37 -2.66 -12.71
N TYR A 188 10.52 -3.32 -12.91
CA TYR A 188 11.83 -2.77 -12.55
C TYR A 188 12.07 -1.42 -13.25
N TRP A 189 11.78 -1.33 -14.55
CA TRP A 189 11.99 -0.11 -15.32
C TRP A 189 11.10 1.04 -14.84
N ALA A 190 9.84 0.75 -14.51
CA ALA A 190 8.93 1.72 -13.91
C ALA A 190 9.50 2.28 -12.61
N ALA A 191 10.04 1.42 -11.73
CA ALA A 191 10.68 1.85 -10.48
C ALA A 191 11.94 2.70 -10.69
N CYS A 192 12.64 2.53 -11.82
CA CYS A 192 13.81 3.35 -12.17
C CYS A 192 13.46 4.71 -12.80
N SER A 193 12.21 4.94 -13.20
CA SER A 193 11.79 6.19 -13.87
C SER A 193 11.84 7.43 -12.99
N GLY A 194 11.88 7.25 -11.67
CA GLY A 194 11.84 8.34 -10.69
C GLY A 194 10.44 8.79 -10.30
N GLU A 195 9.41 8.30 -11.00
CA GLU A 195 8.01 8.51 -10.68
C GLU A 195 7.38 7.23 -10.11
N SER A 196 6.51 7.39 -9.11
CA SER A 196 5.87 6.27 -8.43
C SER A 196 4.36 6.30 -8.66
N PRO A 197 3.71 5.14 -8.90
CA PRO A 197 2.26 5.09 -9.01
C PRO A 197 1.61 5.40 -7.67
N ALA A 198 0.47 6.08 -7.71
CA ALA A 198 -0.30 6.40 -6.51
C ALA A 198 -1.05 5.18 -5.97
N CYS A 199 -1.11 5.08 -4.65
CA CYS A 199 -1.96 4.16 -3.92
C CYS A 199 -3.35 4.79 -3.68
N VAL A 200 -4.37 3.98 -3.38
CA VAL A 200 -5.73 4.44 -3.01
C VAL A 200 -5.75 5.40 -1.81
N CYS A 201 -4.79 5.31 -0.88
CA CYS A 201 -4.65 6.29 0.21
C CYS A 201 -3.95 7.59 -0.22
N ARG A 202 -3.63 7.76 -1.51
CA ARG A 202 -2.90 8.87 -2.14
C ARG A 202 -1.40 8.94 -1.85
N SER A 203 -0.86 8.06 -1.02
CA SER A 203 0.60 7.90 -0.89
C SER A 203 1.19 7.18 -2.10
N SER A 204 2.51 7.18 -2.22
CA SER A 204 3.22 6.49 -3.29
C SER A 204 3.26 4.99 -3.04
N LEU A 205 3.23 4.21 -4.13
CA LEU A 205 3.62 2.82 -4.13
C LEU A 205 5.11 2.73 -4.43
N LYS A 206 5.82 1.89 -3.68
CA LYS A 206 7.23 1.59 -3.87
C LYS A 206 7.40 0.13 -4.26
N ARG A 207 8.16 -0.10 -5.32
CA ARG A 207 8.57 -1.45 -5.71
C ARG A 207 9.64 -1.99 -4.76
N VAL A 208 9.40 -3.16 -4.19
CA VAL A 208 10.35 -3.94 -3.38
C VAL A 208 10.32 -5.40 -3.83
N THR A 209 11.28 -6.22 -3.40
CA THR A 209 11.20 -7.68 -3.62
C THR A 209 10.27 -8.32 -2.58
N GLY A 210 9.70 -9.49 -2.90
CA GLY A 210 8.95 -10.28 -1.93
C GLY A 210 9.76 -10.60 -0.67
N LEU A 211 11.07 -10.81 -0.81
CA LEU A 211 11.99 -11.02 0.32
C LEU A 211 12.14 -9.76 1.19
N ASP A 212 12.33 -8.58 0.60
CA ASP A 212 12.42 -7.32 1.36
C ASP A 212 11.11 -7.02 2.07
N ARG A 213 9.99 -7.32 1.42
CA ARG A 213 8.66 -7.20 2.02
C ARG A 213 8.48 -8.14 3.22
N ALA A 214 8.95 -9.39 3.11
CA ALA A 214 8.97 -10.35 4.20
C ALA A 214 9.88 -9.90 5.37
N ARG A 215 11.04 -9.30 5.06
CA ARG A 215 11.91 -8.69 6.08
C ARG A 215 11.21 -7.57 6.82
N HIS A 216 10.53 -6.66 6.12
CA HIS A 216 9.75 -5.59 6.76
C HIS A 216 8.63 -6.14 7.64
N PHE A 217 7.97 -7.22 7.22
CA PHE A 217 7.00 -7.92 8.07
C PHE A 217 7.66 -8.46 9.36
N CYS A 218 8.81 -9.13 9.27
CA CYS A 218 9.55 -9.58 10.44
C CYS A 218 9.93 -8.42 11.37
N GLN A 219 10.45 -7.31 10.84
CA GLN A 219 10.84 -6.13 11.63
C GLN A 219 9.67 -5.60 12.45
N ARG A 220 8.46 -5.58 11.89
CA ARG A 220 7.25 -5.16 12.62
C ARG A 220 6.80 -6.17 13.68
N ARG A 221 6.97 -7.46 13.43
CA ARG A 221 6.54 -8.54 14.34
C ARG A 221 7.48 -8.77 15.51
N VAL A 222 8.77 -8.51 15.32
CA VAL A 222 9.82 -8.68 16.34
C VAL A 222 10.71 -7.42 16.39
N PRO A 223 10.16 -6.26 16.81
CA PRO A 223 10.87 -4.98 16.75
C PRO A 223 12.15 -4.95 17.59
N ASP A 224 12.23 -5.73 18.66
CA ASP A 224 13.41 -5.82 19.54
C ASP A 224 14.54 -6.71 18.97
N HIS A 225 14.31 -7.32 17.80
CA HIS A 225 15.22 -8.27 17.17
C HIS A 225 15.65 -7.75 15.78
N PRO A 226 16.83 -7.10 15.67
CA PRO A 226 17.26 -6.54 14.40
C PRO A 226 17.55 -7.62 13.35
N PRO A 227 17.59 -7.27 12.05
CA PRO A 227 18.04 -8.16 10.98
C PRO A 227 19.40 -8.80 11.30
N GLY A 228 19.54 -10.10 11.02
CA GLY A 228 20.73 -10.89 11.38
C GLY A 228 20.69 -11.53 12.78
N SER A 229 19.76 -11.14 13.66
CA SER A 229 19.57 -11.84 14.94
C SER A 229 18.92 -13.21 14.72
N ARG A 230 19.23 -14.19 15.58
CA ARG A 230 18.69 -15.57 15.45
C ARG A 230 17.15 -15.59 15.36
N VAL A 231 16.48 -14.82 16.22
CA VAL A 231 15.00 -14.75 16.27
C VAL A 231 14.44 -14.17 14.97
N PHE A 232 15.06 -13.12 14.43
CA PHE A 232 14.66 -12.52 13.16
C PHE A 232 14.81 -13.50 11.99
N GLU A 233 15.96 -14.16 11.89
CA GLU A 233 16.26 -15.10 10.81
C GLU A 233 15.38 -16.36 10.88
N GLU A 234 15.12 -16.89 12.08
CA GLU A 234 14.18 -18.01 12.27
C GLU A 234 12.75 -17.64 11.84
N MET A 235 12.30 -16.42 12.17
CA MET A 235 11.01 -15.90 11.73
C MET A 235 10.96 -15.70 10.22
N LEU A 236 12.00 -15.10 9.62
CA LEU A 236 12.10 -14.90 8.19
C LEU A 236 12.11 -16.24 7.43
N ALA A 237 12.92 -17.19 7.87
CA ALA A 237 12.98 -18.55 7.30
C ALA A 237 11.63 -19.28 7.42
N ARG A 238 10.87 -19.03 8.50
CA ARG A 238 9.53 -19.60 8.69
C ARG A 238 8.53 -19.04 7.68
N ILE A 239 8.48 -17.72 7.47
CA ILE A 239 7.50 -17.09 6.58
C ILE A 239 7.87 -17.18 5.10
N THR A 240 9.15 -17.40 4.80
CA THR A 240 9.66 -17.57 3.42
C THR A 240 9.82 -19.03 3.01
N ARG A 241 9.37 -19.97 3.85
CA ARG A 241 9.44 -21.40 3.59
C ARG A 241 8.72 -21.72 2.27
N ASN A 242 9.31 -22.58 1.46
CA ASN A 242 8.82 -22.96 0.13
C ASN A 242 8.87 -21.86 -0.94
N GLY A 243 9.64 -20.78 -0.73
CA GLY A 243 9.83 -19.72 -1.74
C GLY A 243 8.60 -18.84 -1.96
N ARG A 244 7.63 -18.89 -1.05
CA ARG A 244 6.44 -18.02 -1.03
C ARG A 244 6.59 -16.98 0.07
N THR A 245 5.97 -15.82 -0.11
CA THR A 245 5.81 -14.83 0.96
C THR A 245 4.46 -15.02 1.65
N SER A 246 4.24 -14.34 2.77
CA SER A 246 2.91 -14.15 3.34
C SER A 246 2.16 -12.95 2.74
N VAL A 247 2.66 -12.38 1.64
CA VAL A 247 2.10 -11.19 0.99
C VAL A 247 1.08 -11.65 -0.03
N ILE A 248 -0.11 -11.07 0.04
CA ILE A 248 -1.22 -11.33 -0.88
C ILE A 248 -1.41 -10.05 -1.69
N CYS A 249 -1.62 -10.18 -2.99
CA CYS A 249 -1.92 -9.02 -3.83
C CYS A 249 -3.37 -8.57 -3.62
N ASP A 250 -3.60 -7.29 -3.30
CA ASP A 250 -4.94 -6.75 -3.08
C ASP A 250 -5.80 -6.63 -4.35
N LEU A 251 -5.22 -6.86 -5.55
CA LEU A 251 -5.96 -6.80 -6.81
C LEU A 251 -6.40 -8.17 -7.33
N CYS A 252 -5.58 -9.21 -7.14
CA CYS A 252 -5.88 -10.55 -7.66
C CYS A 252 -5.97 -11.63 -6.58
N GLU A 253 -5.78 -11.27 -5.30
CA GLU A 253 -5.83 -12.17 -4.14
C GLU A 253 -4.83 -13.34 -4.18
N GLU A 254 -3.85 -13.31 -5.09
CA GLU A 254 -2.82 -14.32 -5.22
C GLU A 254 -1.63 -14.04 -4.29
N VAL A 255 -1.00 -15.11 -3.82
CA VAL A 255 0.21 -15.04 -2.98
C VAL A 255 1.42 -14.64 -3.84
N VAL A 256 2.17 -13.63 -3.39
CA VAL A 256 3.37 -13.16 -4.09
C VAL A 256 4.55 -14.11 -3.82
N MET A 257 5.26 -14.46 -4.89
CA MET A 257 6.47 -15.28 -4.82
C MET A 257 7.66 -14.50 -4.25
N LEU A 258 8.56 -15.18 -3.53
CA LEU A 258 9.65 -14.53 -2.80
C LEU A 258 10.61 -13.71 -3.68
N GLY A 259 10.92 -14.21 -4.88
CA GLY A 259 11.79 -13.54 -5.85
C GLY A 259 11.09 -12.50 -6.73
N SER A 260 9.75 -12.40 -6.67
CA SER A 260 8.99 -11.46 -7.49
C SER A 260 8.98 -10.06 -6.88
N GLY A 261 8.80 -9.06 -7.74
CA GLY A 261 8.54 -7.69 -7.30
C GLY A 261 7.11 -7.53 -6.75
N VAL A 262 6.97 -6.65 -5.77
CA VAL A 262 5.70 -6.18 -5.22
C VAL A 262 5.74 -4.67 -5.04
N TRP A 263 4.66 -4.00 -5.40
CA TRP A 263 4.44 -2.58 -5.19
C TRP A 263 3.68 -2.40 -3.89
N THR A 264 4.36 -1.97 -2.84
CA THR A 264 3.79 -1.75 -1.50
C THR A 264 3.57 -0.27 -1.26
N CYS A 265 2.49 0.11 -0.60
CA CYS A 265 2.29 1.51 -0.20
C CYS A 265 3.31 1.97 0.86
N GLU A 266 3.86 3.17 0.69
CA GLU A 266 4.80 3.78 1.65
C GLU A 266 4.13 4.19 2.97
N ASN A 267 2.81 4.39 3.00
CA ASN A 267 2.06 4.65 4.24
C ASN A 267 1.93 3.40 5.14
N SER A 268 2.36 2.22 4.69
CA SER A 268 2.26 0.96 5.45
C SER A 268 0.86 0.81 6.07
N ASP A 269 0.77 0.55 7.37
CA ASP A 269 -0.43 0.31 8.19
C ASP A 269 -0.94 1.56 8.92
N SER A 270 -0.51 2.76 8.49
CA SER A 270 -0.89 4.02 9.15
C SER A 270 -2.28 4.54 8.76
N THR A 271 -2.96 3.88 7.81
CA THR A 271 -4.29 4.27 7.33
C THR A 271 -5.24 3.09 7.46
N ILE A 272 -6.54 3.36 7.63
CA ILE A 272 -7.55 2.30 7.77
C ILE A 272 -7.70 1.46 6.50
N LEU A 273 -7.41 2.05 5.33
CA LEU A 273 -7.38 1.32 4.05
C LEU A 273 -6.31 0.23 4.03
N HIS A 274 -5.29 0.35 4.88
CA HIS A 274 -4.12 -0.51 4.86
C HIS A 274 -3.93 -1.24 6.18
N ALA A 275 -5.01 -1.62 6.87
CA ALA A 275 -4.90 -2.42 8.08
C ALA A 275 -4.01 -3.67 7.90
N THR A 276 -4.03 -4.25 6.69
CA THR A 276 -3.20 -5.39 6.29
C THR A 276 -2.00 -5.03 5.41
N GLN A 277 -1.71 -3.73 5.24
CA GLN A 277 -0.86 -3.16 4.19
C GLN A 277 -1.50 -3.31 2.79
N TYR A 278 -1.04 -2.52 1.82
CA TYR A 278 -1.56 -2.54 0.45
C TYR A 278 -0.45 -2.87 -0.53
N ASP A 279 -0.57 -4.01 -1.20
CA ASP A 279 0.42 -4.69 -2.01
C ASP A 279 -0.16 -5.05 -3.40
N VAL A 280 0.48 -4.58 -4.46
CA VAL A 280 0.16 -4.94 -5.84
C VAL A 280 1.29 -5.78 -6.42
N CYS A 281 1.01 -7.02 -6.84
CA CYS A 281 2.02 -7.87 -7.46
C CYS A 281 2.45 -7.30 -8.82
N GLU A 282 3.65 -7.68 -9.26
CA GLU A 282 4.21 -7.22 -10.55
C GLU A 282 3.26 -7.44 -11.73
N LYS A 283 2.60 -8.60 -11.77
CA LYS A 283 1.63 -8.96 -12.80
C LYS A 283 0.48 -7.96 -12.86
N CYS A 284 -0.15 -7.67 -11.73
CA CYS A 284 -1.27 -6.73 -11.67
C CYS A 284 -0.82 -5.30 -11.99
N PHE A 285 0.37 -4.89 -11.53
CA PHE A 285 0.95 -3.61 -11.91
C PHE A 285 1.12 -3.50 -13.44
N VAL A 286 1.81 -4.45 -14.06
CA VAL A 286 2.06 -4.44 -15.53
C VAL A 286 0.75 -4.50 -16.30
N ARG A 287 -0.21 -5.32 -15.87
CA ARG A 287 -1.52 -5.41 -16.50
C ARG A 287 -2.27 -4.09 -16.48
N HIS A 288 -2.42 -3.50 -15.30
CA HIS A 288 -3.29 -2.33 -15.14
C HIS A 288 -2.60 -1.02 -15.46
N ALA A 289 -1.29 -0.90 -15.24
CA ALA A 289 -0.54 0.29 -15.63
C ALA A 289 -0.17 0.26 -17.12
N LEU A 290 0.35 -0.86 -17.63
CA LEU A 290 0.96 -0.88 -18.97
C LEU A 290 0.04 -1.44 -20.05
N GLY A 291 -1.15 -1.94 -19.69
CA GLY A 291 -2.16 -2.45 -20.61
C GLY A 291 -1.80 -3.78 -21.27
N LYS A 292 -0.91 -4.57 -20.65
CA LYS A 292 -0.50 -5.89 -21.14
C LYS A 292 -1.39 -6.97 -20.55
N GLU A 293 -2.17 -7.64 -21.38
CA GLU A 293 -2.84 -8.89 -20.99
C GLU A 293 -1.81 -10.02 -20.94
N GLU A 294 -2.06 -11.03 -20.10
CA GLU A 294 -1.29 -12.26 -20.16
C GLU A 294 -1.82 -13.09 -21.32
N ASP A 295 -0.93 -13.43 -22.26
CA ASP A 295 -1.15 -14.49 -23.24
C ASP A 295 -1.07 -15.87 -22.58
#